data_AF-A0AAV4PYC4-F1
#
_entry.id   AF-A0AAV4PYC4-F1
#
_cell.length_a   1.000
_cell.length_b   1.000
_cell.length_c   1.000
_cell.angle_alpha   90.00
_cell.angle_beta   90.00
_cell.angle_gamma   90.00
#
_symmetry.space_group_name_H-M   'P 1'
#
loop_
_entity.id
_entity.type
_entity.pdbx_description
1 polymer ?
#
loop_
_entity_poly.entity_id
_entity_poly.type
_entity_poly.pdbx_seq_one_letter_code
_entity_poly.pdbx_strand_id
1 'polypeptide(L)'
;MSKQEQNKQFGRKPVAVEVICGNSTISSIKKYNANFVILQFILLHCRIDHCFNTFYRQFCEVATASPERRGPFFTVEPETKIEFMNSSGAAIPCSSQGNPAPQITWIKKDGTPVSDVTGLRHVRPDGTLVFQPFRAEEYRQDVHSAVYRCVARNVVGAIASKDVNVRAECIILICVTPILEKD
;
A
#
# COMPACT_ATOMS: atom_id res chain seq x y z
N MET A 1 -0.72 1.48 43.64
CA MET A 1 -0.20 0.94 42.36
C MET A 1 -1.36 0.35 41.58
N SER A 2 -2.17 1.19 40.92
CA SER A 2 -3.28 0.73 40.08
C SER A 2 -2.84 0.68 38.61
N LYS A 3 -3.23 -0.41 37.94
CA LYS A 3 -3.10 -0.57 36.49
C LYS A 3 -4.12 0.35 35.82
N GLN A 4 -3.70 1.12 34.82
CA GLN A 4 -4.61 1.81 33.89
C GLN A 4 -4.59 1.08 32.54
N GLU A 5 -5.72 0.50 32.19
CA GLU A 5 -6.04 0.05 30.84
C GLU A 5 -6.29 1.28 29.95
N GLN A 6 -5.42 1.50 28.96
CA GLN A 6 -5.60 2.53 27.94
C GLN A 6 -6.62 2.06 26.90
N ASN A 7 -7.88 2.45 27.11
CA ASN A 7 -8.94 2.31 26.12
C ASN A 7 -8.76 3.39 25.04
N LYS A 8 -8.04 3.07 23.95
CA LYS A 8 -7.80 4.00 22.83
C LYS A 8 -9.04 4.08 21.96
N GLN A 9 -9.94 4.97 22.32
CA GLN A 9 -11.16 5.31 21.60
C GLN A 9 -10.81 5.79 20.19
N PHE A 10 -11.06 4.95 19.19
CA PHE A 10 -10.90 5.28 17.78
C PHE A 10 -11.96 6.33 17.42
N GLY A 11 -11.58 7.60 17.47
CA GLY A 11 -12.44 8.73 17.13
C GLY A 11 -12.90 8.63 15.68
N ARG A 12 -14.17 8.24 15.47
CA ARG A 12 -14.85 8.42 14.18
C ARG A 12 -14.90 9.92 13.88
N LYS A 13 -14.03 10.41 12.99
CA LYS A 13 -14.10 11.79 12.50
C LYS A 13 -15.41 11.94 11.70
N PRO A 14 -16.18 13.02 11.92
CA PRO A 14 -17.41 13.25 11.18
C PRO A 14 -17.11 13.47 9.69
N VAL A 15 -17.90 12.83 8.83
CA VAL A 15 -17.88 13.03 7.38
C VAL A 15 -18.63 14.33 7.08
N ALA A 16 -17.96 15.29 6.43
CA ALA A 16 -18.61 16.47 5.89
C ALA A 16 -19.37 16.06 4.62
N VAL A 17 -20.67 16.37 4.57
CA VAL A 17 -21.52 16.19 3.38
C VAL A 17 -21.99 17.58 2.98
N GLU A 18 -21.65 18.01 1.78
CA GLU A 18 -22.21 19.21 1.17
C GLU A 18 -23.42 18.80 0.33
N VAL A 19 -24.57 19.41 0.59
CA VAL A 19 -25.79 19.25 -0.20
C VAL A 19 -26.05 20.58 -0.88
N ILE A 20 -25.96 20.60 -2.20
CA ILE A 20 -26.24 21.77 -3.02
C ILE A 20 -27.69 21.65 -3.50
N CYS A 21 -28.55 22.58 -3.11
CA CYS A 21 -29.95 22.63 -3.54
C CYS A 21 -30.16 23.97 -4.26
N GLY A 22 -30.07 23.94 -5.60
CA GLY A 22 -30.02 25.17 -6.41
C GLY A 22 -28.75 26.00 -6.19
N ASN A 23 -28.83 27.33 -6.36
CA ASN A 23 -27.71 28.27 -6.18
C ASN A 23 -27.36 28.57 -4.70
N SER A 24 -27.81 27.75 -3.76
CA SER A 24 -27.57 27.94 -2.32
C SER A 24 -26.82 26.75 -1.74
N THR A 25 -25.69 27.02 -1.08
CA THR A 25 -24.87 26.03 -0.39
C THR A 25 -25.40 25.82 1.03
N ILE A 26 -25.92 24.62 1.33
CA ILE A 26 -26.31 24.26 2.70
C ILE A 26 -25.08 23.68 3.40
N SER A 27 -24.38 24.52 4.16
CA SER A 27 -23.24 24.11 4.97
C SER A 27 -23.71 23.49 6.29
N SER A 28 -23.40 22.20 6.48
CA SER A 28 -23.40 21.46 7.76
C SER A 28 -24.65 20.66 8.11
N ILE A 29 -24.68 19.40 7.68
CA ILE A 29 -25.57 18.36 8.24
C ILE A 29 -24.71 17.42 9.11
N LYS A 30 -24.81 17.52 10.44
CA LYS A 30 -24.16 16.58 11.37
C LYS A 30 -25.01 15.31 11.52
N LYS A 31 -24.51 14.19 11.01
CA LYS A 31 -25.18 12.87 11.09
C LYS A 31 -24.98 12.25 12.48
N TYR A 32 -26.03 12.19 13.29
CA TYR A 32 -26.10 11.32 14.48
C TYR A 32 -26.84 10.02 14.13
N ASN A 33 -26.47 8.94 14.80
CA ASN A 33 -26.65 7.51 14.44
C ASN A 33 -28.01 7.07 13.85
N ALA A 34 -27.89 5.98 13.08
CA ALA A 34 -28.92 5.27 12.33
C ALA A 34 -30.13 4.82 13.19
N ASN A 35 -31.32 5.36 12.90
CA ASN A 35 -32.45 4.53 12.44
C ASN A 35 -33.78 5.26 12.18
N PHE A 36 -33.99 6.56 12.50
CA PHE A 36 -35.35 7.11 12.27
C PHE A 36 -35.48 8.62 12.00
N VAL A 37 -34.41 9.41 12.09
CA VAL A 37 -34.55 10.89 12.12
C VAL A 37 -34.43 11.55 10.73
N ILE A 38 -33.92 10.84 9.72
CA ILE A 38 -33.63 11.43 8.39
C ILE A 38 -34.91 11.66 7.57
N LEU A 39 -35.96 10.87 7.78
CA LEU A 39 -37.19 10.99 7.00
C LEU A 39 -38.08 12.16 7.44
N GLN A 40 -38.08 12.50 8.73
CA GLN A 40 -38.95 13.57 9.24
C GLN A 40 -38.47 14.99 8.92
N PHE A 41 -37.15 15.21 8.77
CA PHE A 41 -36.63 16.53 8.40
C PHE A 41 -36.75 16.84 6.90
N ILE A 42 -36.73 15.82 6.03
CA ILE A 42 -36.92 15.98 4.58
C ILE A 42 -38.39 16.35 4.27
N LEU A 43 -39.34 15.92 5.10
CA LEU A 43 -40.77 16.19 4.90
C LEU A 43 -41.25 17.52 5.51
N LEU A 44 -40.49 18.19 6.37
CA LEU A 44 -40.99 19.39 7.08
C LEU A 44 -40.51 20.74 6.50
N HIS A 45 -39.56 20.74 5.56
CA HIS A 45 -39.12 21.96 4.86
C HIS A 45 -39.30 21.91 3.33
N CYS A 46 -40.19 21.04 2.84
CA CYS A 46 -40.67 21.11 1.46
C CYS A 46 -42.19 21.30 1.50
N ARG A 47 -42.65 22.57 1.59
CA ARG A 47 -44.03 22.90 1.24
C ARG A 47 -44.23 22.53 -0.23
N ILE A 48 -44.86 21.38 -0.44
CA ILE A 48 -45.91 21.12 -1.44
C ILE A 48 -46.33 22.45 -2.10
N ASP A 49 -45.85 22.77 -3.31
CA ASP A 49 -46.75 22.86 -4.46
C ASP A 49 -46.03 23.01 -5.84
N HIS A 50 -44.70 22.79 -5.93
CA HIS A 50 -43.99 22.95 -7.22
C HIS A 50 -43.31 21.68 -7.77
N CYS A 51 -43.66 20.50 -7.26
CA CYS A 51 -43.40 19.22 -7.96
C CYS A 51 -44.38 18.97 -9.12
N PHE A 52 -44.97 20.03 -9.69
CA PHE A 52 -45.95 19.96 -10.76
C PHE A 52 -45.41 20.55 -12.07
N ASN A 53 -44.29 20.01 -12.58
CA ASN A 53 -44.09 19.87 -14.03
C ASN A 53 -42.75 19.18 -14.35
N THR A 54 -42.84 17.94 -14.83
CA THR A 54 -42.22 17.45 -16.07
C THR A 54 -40.83 17.97 -16.51
N PHE A 55 -39.88 18.25 -15.60
CA PHE A 55 -38.53 18.70 -15.99
C PHE A 55 -37.35 18.02 -15.27
N TYR A 56 -37.59 17.22 -14.22
CA TYR A 56 -36.52 16.64 -13.40
C TYR A 56 -36.36 15.12 -13.53
N ARG A 57 -36.50 14.56 -14.74
CA ARG A 57 -36.00 13.21 -15.02
C ARG A 57 -34.48 13.16 -15.30
N GLN A 58 -33.81 14.31 -15.39
CA GLN A 58 -32.43 14.36 -15.89
C GLN A 58 -31.35 14.43 -14.79
N PHE A 59 -31.69 14.77 -13.53
CA PHE A 59 -30.69 14.94 -12.48
C PHE A 59 -31.12 14.29 -11.15
N CYS A 60 -31.30 12.98 -11.16
CA CYS A 60 -30.96 12.18 -9.99
C CYS A 60 -29.49 11.77 -10.14
N GLU A 61 -28.56 12.66 -9.78
CA GLU A 61 -27.18 12.22 -9.60
C GLU A 61 -27.15 11.30 -8.38
N VAL A 62 -26.83 10.03 -8.64
CA VAL A 62 -26.56 9.03 -7.61
C VAL A 62 -25.54 9.64 -6.66
N ALA A 63 -25.90 9.80 -5.39
CA ALA A 63 -24.93 10.13 -4.34
C ALA A 63 -23.95 8.94 -4.23
N THR A 64 -22.90 8.95 -5.03
CA THR A 64 -21.83 7.95 -4.93
C THR A 64 -21.12 8.22 -3.62
N ALA A 65 -21.33 7.35 -2.62
CA ALA A 65 -20.50 7.35 -1.42
C ALA A 65 -19.04 7.26 -1.87
N SER A 66 -18.23 8.30 -1.60
CA SER A 66 -16.81 8.24 -1.94
C SER A 66 -16.20 7.06 -1.17
N PRO A 67 -15.46 6.15 -1.82
CA PRO A 67 -14.86 5.02 -1.12
C PRO A 67 -13.99 5.51 0.02
N GLU A 68 -14.21 4.99 1.24
CA GLU A 68 -13.49 5.40 2.45
C GLU A 68 -11.99 5.15 2.25
N ARG A 69 -11.23 6.23 1.98
CA ARG A 69 -9.82 6.13 1.66
C ARG A 69 -9.03 5.72 2.91
N ARG A 70 -8.18 4.70 2.77
CA ARG A 70 -7.33 4.15 3.83
C ARG A 70 -5.88 4.06 3.36
N GLY A 71 -4.95 4.55 4.18
CA GLY A 71 -3.51 4.44 3.92
C GLY A 71 -3.03 2.99 3.85
N PRO A 72 -1.86 2.75 3.25
CA PRO A 72 -1.29 1.42 3.17
C PRO A 72 -0.90 0.90 4.56
N PHE A 73 -1.04 -0.40 4.77
CA PHE A 73 -0.47 -1.15 5.89
C PHE A 73 0.02 -2.50 5.39
N PHE A 74 1.13 -2.99 5.94
CA PHE A 74 1.66 -4.30 5.56
C PHE A 74 0.79 -5.42 6.13
N THR A 75 0.39 -6.35 5.28
CA THR A 75 -0.18 -7.64 5.69
C THR A 75 0.89 -8.72 5.77
N VAL A 76 1.92 -8.59 4.94
CA VAL A 76 3.14 -9.39 4.99
C VAL A 76 4.32 -8.45 4.89
N GLU A 77 5.08 -8.33 5.97
CA GLU A 77 6.34 -7.58 6.01
C GLU A 77 7.52 -8.56 5.89
N PRO A 78 8.56 -8.26 5.10
CA PRO A 78 9.70 -9.15 4.92
C PRO A 78 10.55 -9.29 6.18
N GLU A 79 11.26 -10.41 6.31
CA GLU A 79 12.26 -10.62 7.35
C GLU A 79 13.46 -9.68 7.16
N THR A 80 14.14 -9.32 8.25
CA THR A 80 15.24 -8.34 8.22
C THR A 80 16.57 -8.93 7.74
N LYS A 81 16.68 -10.25 7.64
CA LYS A 81 17.88 -10.97 7.25
C LYS A 81 17.50 -12.15 6.36
N ILE A 82 18.04 -12.17 5.15
CA ILE A 82 17.80 -13.23 4.16
C ILE A 82 19.16 -13.77 3.72
N GLU A 83 19.44 -15.03 4.05
CA GLU A 83 20.62 -15.76 3.61
C GLU A 83 20.19 -16.95 2.75
N PHE A 84 20.79 -17.10 1.57
CA PHE A 84 20.42 -18.15 0.63
C PHE A 84 21.61 -18.62 -0.22
N MET A 85 21.53 -19.83 -0.77
CA MET A 85 22.57 -20.37 -1.64
C MET A 85 22.31 -19.96 -3.10
N ASN A 86 23.38 -19.76 -3.87
CA ASN A 86 23.27 -19.46 -5.30
C ASN A 86 22.50 -20.54 -6.09
N SER A 87 22.50 -21.78 -5.62
CA SER A 87 21.73 -22.89 -6.22
C SER A 87 20.24 -22.85 -5.92
N SER A 88 19.81 -22.26 -4.80
CA SER A 88 18.40 -22.22 -4.39
C SER A 88 17.69 -20.94 -4.82
N GLY A 89 18.42 -19.82 -4.90
CA GLY A 89 17.79 -18.51 -4.99
C GLY A 89 17.01 -18.16 -3.70
N ALA A 90 16.21 -17.09 -3.77
CA ALA A 90 15.36 -16.64 -2.66
C ALA A 90 14.12 -15.90 -3.17
N ALA A 91 13.04 -15.94 -2.40
CA ALA A 91 11.85 -15.13 -2.64
C ALA A 91 11.46 -14.42 -1.34
N ILE A 92 11.38 -13.09 -1.39
CA ILE A 92 11.14 -12.24 -0.24
C ILE A 92 9.75 -11.62 -0.40
N PRO A 93 8.71 -12.19 0.25
CA PRO A 93 7.35 -11.71 0.08
C PRO A 93 7.15 -10.35 0.72
N CYS A 94 6.38 -9.49 0.06
CA CYS A 94 5.89 -8.25 0.64
C CYS A 94 4.49 -7.96 0.11
N SER A 95 3.53 -7.82 1.01
CA SER A 95 2.14 -7.57 0.66
C SER A 95 1.56 -6.50 1.57
N SER A 96 0.71 -5.65 1.00
CA SER A 96 0.05 -4.57 1.73
C SER A 96 -1.39 -4.40 1.27
N GLN A 97 -2.20 -3.84 2.14
CA GLN A 97 -3.59 -3.49 1.86
C GLN A 97 -3.83 -2.01 2.15
N GLY A 98 -4.88 -1.47 1.54
CA GLY A 98 -5.27 -0.06 1.62
C GLY A 98 -6.45 0.20 0.70
N ASN A 99 -7.02 1.41 0.77
CA ASN A 99 -8.07 1.82 -0.14
C ASN A 99 -7.77 3.22 -0.70
N PRO A 100 -7.49 3.38 -2.00
CA PRO A 100 -7.28 2.33 -3.03
C PRO A 100 -6.14 1.36 -2.70
N ALA A 101 -6.15 0.20 -3.37
CA ALA A 101 -5.13 -0.83 -3.19
C ALA A 101 -3.72 -0.25 -3.45
N PRO A 102 -2.76 -0.47 -2.56
CA PRO A 102 -1.42 0.07 -2.69
C PRO A 102 -0.58 -0.69 -3.72
N GLN A 103 0.26 0.06 -4.43
CA GLN A 103 1.32 -0.48 -5.28
C GLN A 103 2.54 -0.82 -4.43
N ILE A 104 3.06 -2.03 -4.60
CA ILE A 104 4.33 -2.47 -3.99
C ILE A 104 5.49 -2.15 -4.93
N THR A 105 6.55 -1.57 -4.37
CA THR A 105 7.83 -1.31 -5.04
C THR A 105 8.97 -1.65 -4.08
N TRP A 106 10.17 -1.82 -4.60
CA TRP A 106 11.37 -2.08 -3.80
C TRP A 106 12.42 -1.00 -4.05
N ILE A 107 13.14 -0.63 -3.00
CA ILE A 107 14.25 0.32 -3.05
C ILE A 107 15.48 -0.28 -2.38
N LYS A 108 16.66 0.16 -2.82
CA LYS A 108 17.92 -0.10 -2.11
C LYS A 108 18.08 0.88 -0.93
N LYS A 109 19.10 0.65 -0.09
CA LYS A 109 19.38 1.49 1.09
C LYS A 109 19.56 2.97 0.77
N ASP A 110 20.17 3.27 -0.37
CA ASP A 110 20.40 4.62 -0.90
C ASP A 110 19.12 5.31 -1.43
N GLY A 111 17.98 4.60 -1.45
CA GLY A 111 16.71 5.08 -1.99
C GLY A 111 16.53 4.83 -3.49
N THR A 112 17.53 4.26 -4.16
CA THR A 112 17.46 3.94 -5.59
C THR A 112 16.39 2.87 -5.83
N PRO A 113 15.49 3.04 -6.81
CA PRO A 113 14.50 2.02 -7.14
C PRO A 113 15.18 0.73 -7.60
N VAL A 114 14.65 -0.39 -7.14
CA VAL A 114 15.10 -1.72 -7.57
C VAL A 114 14.55 -1.98 -8.96
N SER A 115 15.45 -2.09 -9.94
CA SER A 115 15.14 -2.56 -11.28
C SER A 115 15.29 -4.08 -11.39
N ASP A 116 14.61 -4.66 -12.37
CA ASP A 116 14.86 -6.04 -12.76
C ASP A 116 16.28 -6.16 -13.33
N VAL A 117 16.91 -7.30 -13.06
CA VAL A 117 18.21 -7.71 -13.60
C VAL A 117 17.99 -9.09 -14.22
N THR A 118 18.04 -9.14 -15.56
CA THR A 118 17.78 -10.36 -16.34
C THR A 118 18.55 -11.55 -15.76
N GLY A 119 17.83 -12.63 -15.46
CA GLY A 119 18.41 -13.86 -14.94
C GLY A 119 18.80 -13.85 -13.45
N LEU A 120 18.80 -12.71 -12.76
CA LEU A 120 19.27 -12.60 -11.37
C LEU A 120 18.20 -12.15 -10.39
N ARG A 121 17.47 -11.07 -10.70
CA ARG A 121 16.53 -10.47 -9.77
C ARG A 121 15.34 -9.87 -10.51
N HIS A 122 14.13 -10.12 -10.01
CA HIS A 122 12.93 -9.43 -10.48
C HIS A 122 11.90 -9.24 -9.37
N VAL A 123 10.96 -8.32 -9.56
CA VAL A 123 9.80 -8.16 -8.67
C VAL A 123 8.58 -8.83 -9.30
N ARG A 124 7.97 -9.77 -8.59
CA ARG A 124 6.74 -10.43 -9.04
C ARG A 124 5.53 -9.51 -8.90
N PRO A 125 4.43 -9.74 -9.66
CA PRO A 125 3.21 -8.95 -9.56
C PRO A 125 2.54 -8.95 -8.18
N ASP A 126 2.81 -9.95 -7.35
CA ASP A 126 2.34 -10.03 -5.96
C ASP A 126 3.15 -9.18 -4.97
N GLY A 127 4.20 -8.50 -5.45
CA GLY A 127 5.10 -7.66 -4.65
C GLY A 127 6.34 -8.38 -4.12
N THR A 128 6.48 -9.69 -4.37
CA THR A 128 7.63 -10.49 -3.91
C THR A 128 8.89 -10.14 -4.68
N LEU A 129 9.98 -9.84 -3.97
CA LEU A 129 11.32 -9.69 -4.57
C LEU A 129 11.96 -11.07 -4.72
N VAL A 130 12.26 -11.46 -5.96
CA VAL A 130 12.78 -12.79 -6.28
C VAL A 130 14.22 -12.69 -6.76
N PHE A 131 15.08 -13.52 -6.18
CA PHE A 131 16.42 -13.82 -6.63
C PHE A 131 16.41 -15.22 -7.25
N GLN A 132 16.76 -15.31 -8.54
CA GLN A 132 16.86 -16.59 -9.24
C GLN A 132 18.13 -17.33 -8.80
N PRO A 133 18.17 -18.67 -8.94
CA PRO A 133 19.42 -19.40 -8.90
C PRO A 133 20.40 -18.85 -9.95
N PHE A 134 21.68 -18.76 -9.59
CA PHE A 134 22.72 -18.14 -10.42
C PHE A 134 24.06 -18.88 -10.29
N ARG A 135 24.92 -18.77 -11.30
CA ARG A 135 26.27 -19.36 -11.28
C ARG A 135 27.25 -18.45 -10.52
N ALA A 136 28.38 -19.00 -10.09
CA ALA A 136 29.35 -18.24 -9.29
C ALA A 136 29.86 -16.98 -10.02
N GLU A 137 30.01 -17.06 -11.33
CA GLU A 137 30.50 -15.98 -12.19
C GLU A 137 29.48 -14.84 -12.35
N GLU A 138 28.19 -15.11 -12.10
CA GLU A 138 27.10 -14.14 -12.18
C GLU A 138 26.87 -13.43 -10.84
N TYR A 139 27.67 -13.73 -9.81
CA TYR A 139 27.58 -13.07 -8.53
C TYR A 139 27.86 -11.57 -8.67
N ARG A 140 26.90 -10.76 -8.23
CA ARG A 140 27.02 -9.31 -8.19
C ARG A 140 26.78 -8.80 -6.78
N GLN A 141 27.76 -8.12 -6.21
CA GLN A 141 27.64 -7.57 -4.85
C GLN A 141 26.44 -6.62 -4.72
N ASP A 142 26.17 -5.79 -5.75
CA ASP A 142 25.07 -4.82 -5.75
C ASP A 142 23.65 -5.44 -5.86
N VAL A 143 23.58 -6.76 -6.09
CA VAL A 143 22.36 -7.57 -6.18
C VAL A 143 22.30 -8.56 -5.01
N HIS A 144 23.34 -9.37 -4.84
CA HIS A 144 23.37 -10.52 -3.93
C HIS A 144 23.94 -10.20 -2.53
N SER A 145 24.49 -9.01 -2.30
CA SER A 145 24.95 -8.55 -0.99
C SER A 145 24.56 -7.08 -0.78
N ALA A 146 23.26 -6.86 -0.60
CA ALA A 146 22.69 -5.53 -0.55
C ALA A 146 21.54 -5.45 0.46
N VAL A 147 21.21 -4.22 0.84
CA VAL A 147 20.10 -3.93 1.74
C VAL A 147 18.93 -3.38 0.92
N TYR A 148 17.77 -3.99 1.11
CA TYR A 148 16.53 -3.67 0.40
C TYR A 148 15.45 -3.20 1.37
N ARG A 149 14.49 -2.41 0.87
CA ARG A 149 13.26 -2.05 1.57
C ARG A 149 12.06 -2.19 0.64
N CYS A 150 10.99 -2.80 1.13
CA CYS A 150 9.71 -2.81 0.45
C CYS A 150 8.97 -1.50 0.74
N VAL A 151 8.34 -0.92 -0.28
CA VAL A 151 7.57 0.32 -0.19
C VAL A 151 6.17 0.09 -0.74
N ALA A 152 5.16 0.31 0.11
CA ALA A 152 3.76 0.27 -0.25
C ALA A 152 3.22 1.70 -0.38
N ARG A 153 2.63 2.05 -1.53
CA ARG A 153 2.13 3.41 -1.80
C ARG A 153 0.73 3.39 -2.40
N ASN A 154 -0.13 4.27 -1.90
CA ASN A 154 -1.39 4.64 -2.55
C ASN A 154 -1.60 6.17 -2.50
N VAL A 155 -2.76 6.66 -2.94
CA VAL A 155 -3.08 8.10 -2.96
C VAL A 155 -3.21 8.74 -1.57
N VAL A 156 -3.32 7.94 -0.51
CA VAL A 156 -3.42 8.43 0.88
C VAL A 156 -2.03 8.59 1.50
N GLY A 157 -1.08 7.72 1.13
CA GLY A 157 0.28 7.80 1.64
C GLY A 157 1.18 6.66 1.19
N ALA A 158 2.37 6.61 1.78
CA ALA A 158 3.35 5.56 1.57
C ALA A 158 3.98 5.11 2.88
N ILE A 159 4.27 3.81 3.00
CA ILE A 159 5.01 3.21 4.10
C ILE A 159 6.16 2.36 3.54
N ALA A 160 7.23 2.22 4.33
CA ALA A 160 8.37 1.38 4.00
C ALA A 160 8.60 0.33 5.08
N SER A 161 9.03 -0.86 4.69
CA SER A 161 9.41 -1.92 5.62
C SER A 161 10.71 -1.57 6.35
N LYS A 162 11.07 -2.40 7.32
CA LYS A 162 12.45 -2.44 7.85
C LYS A 162 13.46 -2.81 6.76
N ASP A 163 14.73 -2.50 7.03
CA ASP A 163 15.86 -2.91 6.21
C ASP A 163 15.97 -4.45 6.14
N VAL A 164 15.99 -4.96 4.92
CA VAL A 164 16.17 -6.38 4.58
C VAL A 164 17.60 -6.58 4.11
N ASN A 165 18.43 -7.19 4.96
CA ASN A 165 19.81 -7.51 4.64
C ASN A 165 19.86 -8.82 3.87
N VAL A 166 20.12 -8.74 2.57
CA VAL A 166 20.19 -9.90 1.68
C VAL A 166 21.65 -10.28 1.48
N ARG A 167 21.97 -11.56 1.67
CA ARG A 167 23.29 -12.13 1.44
C ARG A 167 23.17 -13.51 0.78
N ALA A 168 23.61 -13.61 -0.46
CA ALA A 168 23.75 -14.90 -1.13
C ALA A 168 25.12 -15.50 -0.82
N GLU A 169 25.14 -16.79 -0.49
CA GLU A 169 26.34 -17.60 -0.38
C GLU A 169 26.56 -18.34 -1.69
N CYS A 170 27.75 -18.20 -2.26
CA CYS A 170 28.11 -18.87 -3.50
C CYS A 170 28.87 -20.16 -3.19
N ILE A 171 28.39 -21.29 -3.71
CA ILE A 171 29.14 -22.53 -3.67
C ILE A 171 30.27 -22.42 -4.70
N ILE A 172 31.46 -22.04 -4.23
CA ILE A 172 32.67 -22.03 -5.05
C ILE A 172 33.15 -23.48 -5.18
N LEU A 173 32.48 -24.29 -6.02
CA LEU A 173 33.00 -25.58 -6.43
C LEU A 173 33.91 -25.48 -7.67
N ILE A 174 34.10 -24.28 -8.21
CA ILE A 174 34.97 -24.03 -9.37
C ILE A 174 35.67 -22.69 -9.14
N CYS A 175 37.00 -22.66 -9.27
CA CYS A 175 37.91 -21.49 -9.13
C CYS A 175 38.46 -21.19 -7.72
N VAL A 176 39.02 -22.20 -7.05
CA VAL A 176 40.40 -22.02 -6.56
C VAL A 176 41.31 -22.30 -7.76
N THR A 177 41.51 -21.30 -8.62
CA THR A 177 42.72 -21.24 -9.44
C THR A 177 43.42 -19.95 -9.04
N PRO A 178 44.65 -20.03 -8.50
CA PRO A 178 45.42 -18.83 -8.23
C PRO A 178 45.58 -18.11 -9.57
N ILE A 179 45.25 -16.83 -9.59
CA ILE A 179 45.62 -15.94 -10.69
C ILE A 179 47.16 -15.92 -10.67
N LEU A 180 47.79 -16.80 -11.46
CA LEU A 180 49.22 -16.77 -11.67
C LEU A 180 49.59 -15.42 -12.29
N GLU A 181 50.73 -14.92 -11.81
CA GLU A 181 51.50 -13.75 -12.22
C GLU A 181 51.14 -13.19 -13.60
N LYS A 182 50.86 -11.89 -13.64
CA LYS A 182 51.14 -11.08 -14.82
C LYS A 182 52.48 -10.40 -14.60
N ASP A 183 53.37 -10.63 -15.56
CA ASP A 183 54.70 -10.07 -15.75
C ASP A 183 54.79 -8.56 -15.50
#